data_AF-A0A8H7B0W4-F1
#
_entry.id   AF-A0A8H7B0W4-F1
#
_cell.length_a   1.000
_cell.length_b   1.000
_cell.length_c   1.000
_cell.angle_alpha   90.00
_cell.angle_beta   90.00
_cell.angle_gamma   90.00
#
_symmetry.space_group_name_H-M   'P 1'
#
loop_
_entity.id
_entity.type
_entity.pdbx_description
1 polymer ?
#
loop_
_entity_poly.entity_id
_entity_poly.type
_entity_poly.pdbx_seq_one_letter_code
_entity_poly.pdbx_strand_id
1 'polypeptide(L)'
;MISYPHHLCTDLPPESILGILPLTTLTYFALVISDGSMASESLVLTTTTTTEEQHKDITVGTITCTAPIPFGGEEQWLYLPATKKFDLSRGSQQKMVFECDEEGRNHTGFMIDPGNSVLIVVDMQNYFVHPLYRDHAAGIAAIEPTLKVIERCRKEGIQIAWLNWGITDHDLKKMAPAIQRGFSKSLGWHVGLGAQLPDNQGRCLFKRTWNAELYDPFKAVAQPGDLYFDKTRMSGLWSEKEPLHEYLRASGKQTLLFAGVNTDQCVFGTVSDAYSYGWDCVLISDCTGTMTGRGAQELAEYQISQNMGFVTTSSAFYKQFADTMFSQLSIGLTCLLQLCGTTALPTEQKPLLLNGPKNVQAVRTKLQHAEIIPTVIDDFLPSLTLSVLWSDAKAKLGNTIDPEDLQEQPSIVLHDDTSPDGIHSTSDMSYVVTLTDPDAPSRDNPKWSEMCHWIASNVTTAQNTFSILPLPEFGLTEQTESTDGGPEDVMEYKPPGPPPKTGKHRYVFLVFAPKNGTTDSLHLSKPEDRQHWGTGKKGGGVRDWAEHNGLVPVAANFIYSQNDKQ
;
A
#
# COMPACT_ATOMS: atom_id res chain seq x y z
N MET A 1 35.93 26.10 41.60
CA MET A 1 34.84 26.93 42.15
C MET A 1 33.63 26.70 41.25
N ILE A 2 32.49 26.14 41.64
CA ILE A 2 31.93 25.68 42.92
C ILE A 2 31.06 24.45 42.60
N SER A 3 31.04 23.51 43.55
CA SER A 3 30.27 22.26 43.65
C SER A 3 28.75 22.44 43.60
N TYR A 4 28.03 21.42 43.11
CA TYR A 4 26.65 21.15 43.52
C TYR A 4 26.56 19.83 44.31
N PRO A 5 25.71 19.72 45.35
CA PRO A 5 25.78 18.66 46.34
C PRO A 5 24.77 17.53 46.11
N HIS A 6 25.19 16.33 46.51
CA HIS A 6 24.33 15.21 46.88
C HIS A 6 23.57 15.52 48.18
N HIS A 7 22.29 15.16 48.25
CA HIS A 7 21.62 14.85 49.51
C HIS A 7 20.92 13.50 49.41
N LEU A 8 21.38 12.59 50.27
CA LEU A 8 20.65 11.39 50.70
C LEU A 8 19.44 11.78 51.54
N CYS A 9 18.38 10.97 51.48
CA CYS A 9 17.59 10.64 52.66
C CYS A 9 17.23 9.15 52.61
N THR A 10 17.76 8.44 53.60
CA THR A 10 17.41 7.07 53.98
C THR A 10 16.13 7.06 54.82
N ASP A 11 15.53 5.88 54.95
CA ASP A 11 14.79 5.35 56.11
C ASP A 11 13.38 4.84 55.79
N LEU A 12 13.23 3.53 55.59
CA LEU A 12 12.06 2.76 56.07
C LEU A 12 12.49 1.31 56.44
N PRO A 13 11.97 0.72 57.54
CA PRO A 13 12.48 -0.50 58.16
C PRO A 13 11.92 -1.82 57.56
N PRO A 14 12.53 -2.98 57.83
CA PRO A 14 12.05 -4.29 57.40
C PRO A 14 11.09 -4.94 58.42
N GLU A 15 10.24 -5.83 57.89
CA GLU A 15 9.39 -6.83 58.57
C GLU A 15 8.04 -6.41 59.17
N SER A 16 6.96 -6.97 58.60
CA SER A 16 5.91 -7.65 59.37
C SER A 16 5.04 -8.57 58.49
N ILE A 17 5.43 -9.85 58.46
CA ILE A 17 4.63 -11.07 58.63
C ILE A 17 3.36 -11.25 57.77
N LEU A 18 3.40 -12.30 56.93
CA LEU A 18 2.28 -12.98 56.29
C LEU A 18 1.15 -13.30 57.28
N GLY A 19 -0.04 -12.75 57.03
CA GLY A 19 -1.31 -13.29 57.52
C GLY A 19 -2.10 -13.88 56.35
N ILE A 20 -2.20 -15.21 56.31
CA ILE A 20 -3.09 -15.94 55.39
C ILE A 20 -4.50 -15.90 55.97
N LEU A 21 -5.46 -15.26 55.30
CA LEU A 21 -6.91 -15.51 55.45
C LEU A 21 -7.66 -15.32 54.11
N PRO A 22 -8.77 -16.03 53.87
CA PRO A 22 -9.24 -16.38 52.53
C PRO A 22 -10.29 -15.42 51.94
N LEU A 23 -10.28 -15.37 50.60
CA LEU A 23 -11.36 -15.14 49.61
C LEU A 23 -12.53 -14.18 49.91
N THR A 24 -12.77 -13.34 48.87
CA THR A 24 -13.95 -12.53 48.53
C THR A 24 -14.04 -11.09 49.06
N THR A 25 -13.23 -10.20 48.48
CA THR A 25 -13.58 -8.78 48.38
C THR A 25 -13.02 -8.18 47.08
N LEU A 26 -13.88 -7.59 46.25
CA LEU A 26 -13.46 -6.71 45.15
C LEU A 26 -12.74 -5.50 45.76
N THR A 27 -11.44 -5.37 45.52
CA THR A 27 -10.67 -4.19 45.92
C THR A 27 -10.42 -3.34 44.68
N TYR A 28 -11.07 -2.17 44.60
CA TYR A 28 -10.73 -1.14 43.60
C TYR A 28 -9.34 -0.58 43.93
N PHE A 29 -8.36 -0.80 43.06
CA PHE A 29 -7.10 -0.08 43.10
C PHE A 29 -7.21 1.15 42.18
N ALA A 30 -7.29 2.34 42.77
CA ALA A 30 -7.06 3.59 42.06
C ALA A 30 -5.56 3.84 42.00
N LEU A 31 -4.95 3.72 40.83
CA LEU A 31 -3.58 4.19 40.60
C LEU A 31 -3.64 5.72 40.42
N VAL A 32 -3.31 6.47 41.46
CA VAL A 32 -3.17 7.94 41.36
C VAL A 32 -1.84 8.21 40.66
N ILE A 33 -1.88 8.57 39.38
CA ILE A 33 -0.73 9.18 38.71
C ILE A 33 -0.62 10.61 39.25
N SER A 34 0.46 10.88 39.97
CA SER A 34 0.84 12.20 40.44
C SER A 34 1.25 13.05 39.23
N ASP A 35 0.29 13.73 38.61
CA ASP A 35 0.41 15.14 38.26
C ASP A 35 -0.96 15.69 37.88
N GLY A 36 -1.34 16.79 38.52
CA GLY A 36 -2.69 17.34 38.50
C GLY A 36 -3.10 17.87 37.12
N SER A 37 -3.87 17.08 36.39
CA SER A 37 -4.82 17.57 35.38
C SER A 37 -5.92 16.52 35.22
N MET A 38 -7.17 16.94 35.37
CA MET A 38 -8.32 16.05 35.40
C MET A 38 -8.53 15.34 34.05
N ALA A 39 -8.54 14.02 34.06
CA ALA A 39 -9.25 13.22 33.04
C ALA A 39 -9.94 12.05 33.75
N SER A 40 -11.25 12.22 33.95
CA SER A 40 -12.17 11.15 34.34
C SER A 40 -12.53 10.37 33.08
N GLU A 41 -11.71 9.41 32.68
CA GLU A 41 -12.13 8.39 31.72
C GLU A 41 -11.78 7.00 32.25
N SER A 42 -12.79 6.14 32.26
CA SER A 42 -12.85 4.86 32.96
C SER A 42 -11.81 3.87 32.45
N LEU A 43 -10.86 3.50 33.31
CA LEU A 43 -9.97 2.35 33.12
C LEU A 43 -10.80 1.06 33.28
N VAL A 44 -10.90 0.25 32.23
CA VAL A 44 -11.58 -1.06 32.31
C VAL A 44 -10.53 -2.15 32.55
N LEU A 45 -10.50 -2.68 33.76
CA LEU A 45 -9.67 -3.84 34.13
C LEU A 45 -10.45 -5.12 33.80
N THR A 46 -9.88 -5.97 32.94
CA THR A 46 -10.42 -7.30 32.66
C THR A 46 -9.38 -8.33 33.08
N THR A 47 -9.70 -9.14 34.09
CA THR A 47 -8.87 -10.27 34.54
C THR A 47 -9.27 -11.55 33.84
N THR A 48 -8.37 -12.13 33.06
CA THR A 48 -8.46 -13.50 32.55
C THR A 48 -7.30 -14.30 33.13
N THR A 49 -7.62 -15.33 33.92
CA THR A 49 -6.66 -16.34 34.39
C THR A 49 -6.57 -17.47 33.37
N THR A 50 -5.44 -17.60 32.70
CA THR A 50 -5.03 -18.82 32.00
C THR A 50 -3.96 -19.50 32.83
N THR A 51 -4.25 -20.72 33.29
CA THR A 51 -3.26 -21.61 33.90
C THR A 51 -2.74 -22.55 32.84
N GLU A 52 -1.58 -22.26 32.28
CA GLU A 52 -0.75 -23.27 31.62
C GLU A 52 0.50 -23.48 32.47
N GLU A 53 0.73 -24.74 32.83
CA GLU A 53 1.91 -25.16 33.58
C GLU A 53 3.16 -24.99 32.70
N GLN A 54 4.24 -24.51 33.34
CA GLN A 54 5.63 -24.44 32.85
C GLN A 54 6.08 -23.15 32.13
N HIS A 55 5.96 -21.99 32.79
CA HIS A 55 7.06 -21.07 33.11
C HIS A 55 6.46 -19.86 33.87
N LYS A 56 7.16 -19.36 34.90
CA LYS A 56 6.64 -18.31 35.81
C LYS A 56 6.68 -16.92 35.16
N ASP A 57 5.68 -16.60 34.35
CA ASP A 57 5.22 -15.22 34.14
C ASP A 57 3.73 -15.16 34.48
N ILE A 58 3.41 -14.55 35.62
CA ILE A 58 2.02 -14.37 36.06
C ILE A 58 1.51 -13.07 35.42
N THR A 59 0.71 -13.19 34.37
CA THR A 59 -0.02 -12.03 33.81
C THR A 59 -1.23 -11.74 34.70
N VAL A 60 -1.16 -10.69 35.53
CA VAL A 60 -2.26 -10.26 36.40
C VAL A 60 -3.17 -9.30 35.63
N GLY A 61 -3.90 -9.83 34.64
CA GLY A 61 -4.88 -9.10 33.83
C GLY A 61 -4.30 -8.22 32.71
N THR A 62 -5.14 -7.92 31.72
CA THR A 62 -4.80 -7.03 30.61
C THR A 62 -5.47 -5.68 30.85
N ILE A 63 -4.67 -4.60 30.94
CA ILE A 63 -5.20 -3.24 30.99
C ILE A 63 -5.34 -2.75 29.55
N THR A 64 -6.58 -2.65 29.06
CA THR A 64 -6.86 -2.00 27.77
C THR A 64 -6.99 -0.50 27.99
N CYS A 65 -5.94 0.25 27.65
CA CYS A 65 -6.01 1.71 27.65
C CYS A 65 -6.90 2.17 26.49
N THR A 66 -8.07 2.72 26.80
CA THR A 66 -8.99 3.32 25.81
C THR A 66 -8.83 4.84 25.69
N ALA A 67 -8.10 5.45 26.62
CA ALA A 67 -7.87 6.89 26.62
C ALA A 67 -6.99 7.31 25.42
N PRO A 68 -7.25 8.49 24.82
CA PRO A 68 -6.37 9.06 23.81
C PRO A 68 -4.94 9.23 24.32
N ILE A 69 -3.95 8.83 23.53
CA ILE A 69 -2.53 8.92 23.86
C ILE A 69 -1.94 10.12 23.12
N PRO A 70 -1.42 11.15 23.81
CA PRO A 70 -0.84 12.32 23.17
C PRO A 70 0.55 12.06 22.60
N PHE A 71 0.82 12.63 21.41
CA PHE A 71 2.12 12.63 20.75
C PHE A 71 2.52 14.07 20.43
N GLY A 72 3.74 14.47 20.78
CA GLY A 72 4.27 15.82 20.52
C GLY A 72 4.24 16.75 21.73
N GLY A 73 4.63 18.01 21.49
CA GLY A 73 4.74 19.08 22.51
C GLY A 73 3.41 19.77 22.79
N GLU A 74 3.33 21.08 22.58
CA GLU A 74 2.09 21.86 22.75
C GLU A 74 1.06 21.57 21.66
N GLU A 75 1.52 21.25 20.45
CA GLU A 75 0.69 20.93 19.27
C GLU A 75 0.52 19.42 19.09
N GLN A 76 -0.23 18.80 19.99
CA GLN A 76 -0.31 17.34 20.08
C GLN A 76 -1.16 16.70 18.99
N TRP A 77 -0.71 15.54 18.50
CA TRP A 77 -1.58 14.54 17.89
C TRP A 77 -2.14 13.64 18.99
N LEU A 78 -3.34 13.10 18.79
CA LEU A 78 -3.91 12.09 19.69
C LEU A 78 -4.00 10.75 18.96
N TYR A 79 -3.30 9.73 19.45
CA TYR A 79 -3.56 8.36 19.03
C TYR A 79 -4.75 7.81 19.80
N LEU A 80 -5.70 7.21 19.09
CA LEU A 80 -6.93 6.64 19.65
C LEU A 80 -6.81 5.11 19.68
N PRO A 81 -6.48 4.46 20.81
CA PRO A 81 -6.22 3.02 20.85
C PRO A 81 -7.40 2.16 20.38
N ALA A 82 -8.63 2.61 20.68
CA ALA A 82 -9.85 1.89 20.32
C ALA A 82 -10.06 1.75 18.80
N THR A 83 -9.62 2.74 18.02
CA THR A 83 -9.74 2.72 16.56
C THR A 83 -8.40 2.54 15.86
N LYS A 84 -7.29 2.63 16.61
CA LYS A 84 -5.91 2.75 16.10
C LYS A 84 -5.73 3.91 15.10
N LYS A 85 -6.44 5.02 15.27
CA LYS A 85 -6.33 6.20 14.40
C LYS A 85 -5.56 7.32 15.09
N PHE A 86 -4.89 8.15 14.29
CA PHE A 86 -4.34 9.42 14.76
C PHE A 86 -5.32 10.57 14.53
N ASP A 87 -5.43 11.47 15.49
CA ASP A 87 -6.17 12.72 15.37
C ASP A 87 -5.18 13.89 15.34
N LEU A 88 -5.03 14.50 14.17
CA LEU A 88 -4.16 15.65 13.92
C LEU A 88 -4.96 16.97 14.00
N SER A 89 -6.28 16.91 14.22
CA SER A 89 -7.16 18.07 14.17
C SER A 89 -7.02 19.01 15.37
N ARG A 90 -6.23 18.64 16.38
CA ARG A 90 -6.03 19.37 17.65
C ARG A 90 -7.36 19.80 18.29
N GLY A 91 -8.31 18.87 18.30
CA GLY A 91 -9.63 19.06 18.93
C GLY A 91 -10.65 19.83 18.09
N SER A 92 -10.37 20.08 16.81
CA SER A 92 -11.34 20.74 15.93
C SER A 92 -12.67 19.97 15.86
N GLN A 93 -13.77 20.72 15.74
CA GLN A 93 -15.10 20.14 15.57
C GLN A 93 -15.32 19.63 14.14
N GLN A 94 -14.62 20.21 13.16
CA GLN A 94 -14.68 19.78 11.77
C GLN A 94 -13.51 18.83 11.51
N LYS A 95 -13.81 17.56 11.20
CA LYS A 95 -12.79 16.53 10.93
C LYS A 95 -13.12 15.77 9.65
N MET A 96 -12.11 15.65 8.78
CA MET A 96 -12.11 14.65 7.72
C MET A 96 -11.41 13.38 8.24
N VAL A 97 -11.94 12.21 7.91
CA VAL A 97 -11.43 10.92 8.39
C VAL A 97 -10.88 10.16 7.20
N PHE A 98 -9.62 9.74 7.30
CA PHE A 98 -8.92 8.98 6.27
C PHE A 98 -8.66 7.58 6.79
N GLU A 99 -9.38 6.62 6.24
CA GLU A 99 -9.11 5.20 6.48
C GLU A 99 -7.84 4.79 5.73
N CYS A 100 -7.03 3.97 6.39
CA CYS A 100 -5.77 3.44 5.91
C CYS A 100 -5.72 1.95 6.23
N ASP A 101 -5.13 1.17 5.34
CA ASP A 101 -4.90 -0.24 5.61
C ASP A 101 -3.88 -0.37 6.76
N GLU A 102 -4.14 -1.21 7.77
CA GLU A 102 -3.23 -1.44 8.90
C GLU A 102 -1.89 -2.05 8.44
N GLU A 103 -1.87 -2.70 7.27
CA GLU A 103 -0.72 -3.48 6.83
C GLU A 103 0.50 -2.61 6.51
N GLY A 104 1.50 -2.71 7.39
CA GLY A 104 2.74 -1.95 7.28
C GLY A 104 2.64 -0.52 7.78
N ARG A 105 1.60 -0.17 8.54
CA ARG A 105 1.45 1.11 9.22
C ARG A 105 1.14 0.83 10.68
N ASN A 106 1.55 1.72 11.58
CA ASN A 106 1.22 1.62 13.00
C ASN A 106 -0.18 2.20 13.33
N HIS A 107 -1.06 2.36 12.33
CA HIS A 107 -2.40 2.95 12.46
C HIS A 107 -3.37 2.47 11.37
N THR A 108 -4.68 2.53 11.65
CA THR A 108 -5.80 2.26 10.70
C THR A 108 -6.26 3.51 9.95
N GLY A 109 -5.72 4.67 10.29
CA GLY A 109 -6.18 5.91 9.69
C GLY A 109 -5.78 7.14 10.48
N PHE A 110 -6.21 8.28 9.97
CA PHE A 110 -5.95 9.55 10.62
C PHE A 110 -7.07 10.57 10.34
N MET A 111 -7.13 11.62 11.15
CA MET A 111 -8.10 12.70 11.03
C MET A 111 -7.41 14.04 10.95
N ILE A 112 -7.92 14.91 10.09
CA ILE A 112 -7.39 16.28 9.91
C ILE A 112 -8.54 17.29 10.02
N ASP A 113 -8.20 18.52 10.41
CA ASP A 113 -9.09 19.66 10.24
C ASP A 113 -8.92 20.23 8.82
N PRO A 114 -9.95 20.19 7.96
CA PRO A 114 -9.84 20.72 6.60
C PRO A 114 -9.57 22.24 6.59
N GLY A 115 -10.10 22.99 7.57
CA GLY A 115 -9.89 24.43 7.72
C GLY A 115 -8.45 24.81 8.07
N ASN A 116 -7.69 23.91 8.69
CA ASN A 116 -6.26 24.07 8.98
C ASN A 116 -5.33 23.36 7.98
N SER A 117 -5.91 22.83 6.90
CA SER A 117 -5.19 22.08 5.88
C SER A 117 -4.93 22.87 4.59
N VAL A 118 -3.89 22.48 3.86
CA VAL A 118 -3.56 22.97 2.50
C VAL A 118 -3.24 21.79 1.60
N LEU A 119 -3.85 21.73 0.41
CA LEU A 119 -3.42 20.85 -0.67
C LEU A 119 -2.36 21.55 -1.52
N ILE A 120 -1.16 20.99 -1.55
CA ILE A 120 -0.02 21.47 -2.34
C ILE A 120 0.12 20.57 -3.57
N VAL A 121 -0.17 21.13 -4.74
CA VAL A 121 0.00 20.45 -6.03
C VAL A 121 1.31 20.89 -6.66
N VAL A 122 2.26 19.96 -6.73
CA VAL A 122 3.67 20.23 -7.09
C VAL A 122 3.91 20.00 -8.58
N ASP A 123 4.43 21.03 -9.25
CA ASP A 123 5.01 20.99 -10.60
C ASP A 123 4.15 20.30 -11.69
N MET A 124 2.82 20.38 -11.58
CA MET A 124 1.91 19.94 -12.66
C MET A 124 1.89 20.96 -13.81
N GLN A 125 3.08 21.27 -14.33
CA GLN A 125 3.37 22.25 -15.37
C GLN A 125 3.60 21.56 -16.73
N ASN A 126 3.42 22.31 -17.81
CA ASN A 126 3.63 21.83 -19.18
C ASN A 126 5.00 21.15 -19.37
N TYR A 127 6.09 21.70 -18.82
CA TYR A 127 7.43 21.13 -18.97
C TYR A 127 7.57 19.70 -18.42
N PHE A 128 6.82 19.36 -17.36
CA PHE A 128 6.93 18.06 -16.68
C PHE A 128 5.92 17.03 -17.16
N VAL A 129 4.73 17.47 -17.57
CA VAL A 129 3.61 16.55 -17.86
C VAL A 129 3.26 16.51 -19.35
N HIS A 130 3.47 17.60 -20.09
CA HIS A 130 3.06 17.64 -21.49
C HIS A 130 3.89 16.65 -22.32
N PRO A 131 3.25 15.80 -23.17
CA PRO A 131 3.94 14.82 -24.03
C PRO A 131 4.99 15.39 -24.99
N LEU A 132 5.04 16.72 -25.15
CA LEU A 132 6.01 17.41 -25.99
C LEU A 132 7.40 17.41 -25.33
N TYR A 133 7.45 17.39 -24.00
CA TYR A 133 8.70 17.42 -23.24
C TYR A 133 9.01 16.14 -22.50
N ARG A 134 7.99 15.39 -22.08
CA ARG A 134 8.16 14.19 -21.27
C ARG A 134 7.14 13.12 -21.65
N ASP A 135 7.61 11.89 -21.74
CA ASP A 135 6.76 10.72 -21.64
C ASP A 135 6.55 10.37 -20.16
N HIS A 136 5.71 11.17 -19.48
CA HIS A 136 5.48 11.04 -18.05
C HIS A 136 4.20 10.27 -17.73
N ALA A 137 4.14 8.99 -18.13
CA ALA A 137 2.94 8.15 -17.95
C ALA A 137 2.35 8.18 -16.52
N ALA A 138 3.18 8.06 -15.48
CA ALA A 138 2.73 8.11 -14.08
C ALA A 138 2.17 9.48 -13.68
N GLY A 139 2.75 10.57 -14.16
CA GLY A 139 2.27 11.94 -13.91
C GLY A 139 0.96 12.22 -14.64
N ILE A 140 0.78 11.65 -15.84
CA ILE A 140 -0.49 11.68 -16.58
C ILE A 140 -1.58 10.88 -15.83
N ALA A 141 -1.24 9.69 -15.32
CA ALA A 141 -2.15 8.87 -14.51
C ALA A 141 -2.61 9.60 -13.24
N ALA A 142 -1.74 10.43 -12.63
CA ALA A 142 -2.08 11.21 -11.44
C ALA A 142 -3.06 12.38 -11.71
N ILE A 143 -3.31 12.77 -12.97
CA ILE A 143 -4.13 13.94 -13.29
C ILE A 143 -5.57 13.78 -12.78
N GLU A 144 -6.25 12.72 -13.21
CA GLU A 144 -7.67 12.53 -12.93
C GLU A 144 -7.95 12.38 -11.42
N PRO A 145 -7.19 11.56 -10.67
CA PRO A 145 -7.30 11.51 -9.21
C PRO A 145 -7.10 12.87 -8.56
N THR A 146 -6.07 13.63 -8.98
CA THR A 146 -5.76 14.95 -8.41
C THR A 146 -6.90 15.94 -8.66
N LEU A 147 -7.51 15.93 -9.86
CA LEU A 147 -8.63 16.82 -10.18
C LEU A 147 -9.83 16.55 -9.27
N LYS A 148 -10.17 15.28 -9.04
CA LYS A 148 -11.22 14.93 -8.08
C LYS A 148 -10.84 15.38 -6.67
N VAL A 149 -9.56 15.29 -6.27
CA VAL A 149 -9.12 15.64 -4.91
C VAL A 149 -9.27 17.14 -4.71
N ILE A 150 -8.86 17.94 -5.69
CA ILE A 150 -9.07 19.39 -5.71
C ILE A 150 -10.55 19.72 -5.52
N GLU A 151 -11.45 19.04 -6.23
CA GLU A 151 -12.89 19.25 -6.09
C GLU A 151 -13.37 18.98 -4.66
N ARG A 152 -12.95 17.86 -4.06
CA ARG A 152 -13.32 17.54 -2.66
C ARG A 152 -12.71 18.55 -1.68
N CYS A 153 -11.43 18.88 -1.82
CA CYS A 153 -10.74 19.85 -0.98
C CYS A 153 -11.49 21.18 -0.94
N ARG A 154 -11.94 21.69 -2.09
CA ARG A 154 -12.75 22.92 -2.16
C ARG A 154 -14.08 22.81 -1.44
N LYS A 155 -14.78 21.68 -1.59
CA LYS A 155 -16.05 21.43 -0.89
C LYS A 155 -15.90 21.43 0.64
N GLU A 156 -14.76 20.95 1.13
CA GLU A 156 -14.48 20.85 2.57
C GLU A 156 -13.79 22.10 3.16
N GLY A 157 -13.37 23.05 2.32
CA GLY A 157 -12.68 24.27 2.74
C GLY A 157 -11.16 24.13 2.88
N ILE A 158 -10.57 23.08 2.31
CA ILE A 158 -9.10 22.92 2.22
C ILE A 158 -8.56 23.91 1.18
N GLN A 159 -7.56 24.70 1.56
CA GLN A 159 -6.92 25.66 0.68
C GLN A 159 -6.10 24.96 -0.41
N ILE A 160 -6.24 25.39 -1.66
CA ILE A 160 -5.44 24.86 -2.79
C ILE A 160 -4.22 25.78 -3.00
N ALA A 161 -3.04 25.16 -3.15
CA ALA A 161 -1.79 25.84 -3.46
C ALA A 161 -1.06 25.13 -4.62
N TRP A 162 -0.74 25.89 -5.66
CA TRP A 162 0.07 25.47 -6.80
C TRP A 162 1.53 25.83 -6.53
N LEU A 163 2.37 24.81 -6.37
CA LEU A 163 3.80 24.98 -6.10
C LEU A 163 4.59 24.56 -7.34
N ASN A 164 5.16 25.54 -8.04
CA ASN A 164 5.67 25.34 -9.40
C ASN A 164 7.07 25.89 -9.57
N TRP A 165 7.88 25.30 -10.44
CA TRP A 165 9.13 25.93 -10.87
C TRP A 165 8.82 27.25 -11.60
N GLY A 166 9.43 28.33 -11.11
CA GLY A 166 9.30 29.64 -11.71
C GLY A 166 10.53 30.46 -11.40
N ILE A 167 11.58 30.30 -12.20
CA ILE A 167 12.86 31.00 -11.97
C ILE A 167 12.95 32.31 -12.74
N THR A 168 13.82 33.20 -12.25
CA THR A 168 14.20 34.46 -12.88
C THR A 168 15.69 34.48 -13.19
N ASP A 169 16.16 35.51 -13.90
CA ASP A 169 17.59 35.71 -14.12
C ASP A 169 18.37 35.93 -12.82
N HIS A 170 17.72 36.46 -11.78
CA HIS A 170 18.34 36.60 -10.47
C HIS A 170 18.59 35.24 -9.82
N ASP A 171 17.58 34.36 -9.88
CA ASP A 171 17.64 33.03 -9.29
C ASP A 171 18.69 32.18 -9.97
N LEU A 172 18.75 32.21 -11.31
CA LEU A 172 19.71 31.44 -12.09
C LEU A 172 21.16 31.82 -11.76
N LYS A 173 21.44 33.10 -11.49
CA LYS A 173 22.78 33.59 -11.09
C LYS A 173 23.20 33.11 -9.71
N LYS A 174 22.24 32.89 -8.80
CA LYS A 174 22.49 32.46 -7.41
C LYS A 174 22.26 30.96 -7.21
N MET A 175 21.91 30.23 -8.27
CA MET A 175 21.57 28.82 -8.18
C MET A 175 22.80 27.97 -7.89
N ALA A 176 22.66 27.04 -6.94
CA ALA A 176 23.74 26.12 -6.61
C ALA A 176 24.10 25.23 -7.83
N PRO A 177 25.38 24.95 -8.08
CA PRO A 177 25.81 24.15 -9.22
C PRO A 177 25.17 22.76 -9.28
N ALA A 178 24.90 22.13 -8.14
CA ALA A 178 24.26 20.82 -8.08
C ALA A 178 22.84 20.82 -8.68
N ILE A 179 22.09 21.92 -8.50
CA ILE A 179 20.77 22.09 -9.08
C ILE A 179 20.88 22.29 -10.59
N GLN A 180 21.77 23.17 -11.04
CA GLN A 180 22.00 23.39 -12.47
C GLN A 180 22.47 22.12 -13.18
N ARG A 181 23.33 21.32 -12.54
CA ARG A 181 23.78 20.01 -13.05
C ARG A 181 22.60 19.09 -13.32
N GLY A 182 21.65 19.02 -12.39
CA GLY A 182 20.45 18.19 -12.50
C GLY A 182 19.55 18.54 -13.69
N PHE A 183 19.69 19.74 -14.27
CA PHE A 183 18.92 20.21 -15.42
C PHE A 183 19.79 20.51 -16.66
N SER A 184 21.05 20.10 -16.67
CA SER A 184 22.00 20.54 -17.70
C SER A 184 21.76 19.90 -19.08
N LYS A 185 21.79 20.74 -20.12
CA LYS A 185 21.77 20.31 -21.52
C LYS A 185 23.07 19.66 -21.98
N SER A 186 24.22 20.15 -21.50
CA SER A 186 25.53 19.63 -21.90
C SER A 186 25.77 18.18 -21.45
N LEU A 187 24.97 17.70 -20.50
CA LEU A 187 25.02 16.33 -20.00
C LEU A 187 23.93 15.43 -20.59
N GLY A 188 23.17 15.92 -21.58
CA GLY A 188 22.19 15.13 -22.34
C GLY A 188 20.89 14.79 -21.62
N TRP A 189 20.70 15.27 -20.38
CA TRP A 189 19.56 14.88 -19.55
C TRP A 189 18.33 15.81 -19.70
N HIS A 190 18.55 17.10 -19.96
CA HIS A 190 17.48 18.11 -20.04
C HIS A 190 17.79 19.26 -21.02
N VAL A 191 16.87 20.22 -21.18
CA VAL A 191 17.07 21.36 -22.10
C VAL A 191 17.94 22.48 -21.50
N GLY A 192 18.23 22.46 -20.19
CA GLY A 192 18.94 23.53 -19.49
C GLY A 192 17.98 24.53 -18.82
N LEU A 193 18.14 24.79 -17.52
CA LEU A 193 17.39 25.87 -16.86
C LEU A 193 17.67 27.21 -17.52
N GLY A 194 16.60 27.94 -17.87
CA GLY A 194 16.69 29.23 -18.54
C GLY A 194 17.08 29.21 -20.02
N ALA A 195 17.29 28.04 -20.61
CA ALA A 195 17.52 27.91 -22.05
C ALA A 195 16.26 28.30 -22.84
N GLN A 196 16.43 28.94 -23.99
CA GLN A 196 15.33 29.28 -24.88
C GLN A 196 14.75 28.00 -25.52
N LEU A 197 13.46 27.76 -25.31
CA LEU A 197 12.71 26.67 -25.91
C LEU A 197 12.12 27.09 -27.28
N PRO A 198 11.88 26.14 -28.20
CA PRO A 198 11.35 26.42 -29.54
C PRO A 198 9.91 26.94 -29.50
N ASP A 199 9.41 27.38 -30.66
CA ASP A 199 8.00 27.69 -30.91
C ASP A 199 7.35 28.64 -29.89
N ASN A 200 8.09 29.67 -29.46
CA ASN A 200 7.65 30.66 -28.48
C ASN A 200 7.24 30.08 -27.10
N GLN A 201 7.71 28.87 -26.75
CA GLN A 201 7.42 28.22 -25.47
C GLN A 201 8.15 28.88 -24.27
N GLY A 202 8.98 29.88 -24.55
CA GLY A 202 9.69 30.71 -23.58
C GLY A 202 10.99 30.07 -23.07
N ARG A 203 11.56 30.63 -22.01
CA ARG A 203 12.76 30.08 -21.37
C ARG A 203 12.37 28.95 -20.42
N CYS A 204 13.14 27.87 -20.42
CA CYS A 204 12.91 26.68 -19.62
C CYS A 204 12.76 27.02 -18.13
N LEU A 205 11.59 26.71 -17.58
CA LEU A 205 11.12 26.91 -16.21
C LEU A 205 11.16 28.36 -15.72
N PHE A 206 11.19 29.33 -16.64
CA PHE A 206 11.12 30.75 -16.29
C PHE A 206 9.69 31.19 -16.01
N LYS A 207 9.53 32.09 -15.04
CA LYS A 207 8.22 32.68 -14.72
C LYS A 207 7.55 33.23 -15.98
N ARG A 208 6.22 33.03 -16.07
CA ARG A 208 5.36 33.56 -17.15
C ARG A 208 5.77 33.06 -18.55
N THR A 209 6.17 31.81 -18.64
CA THR A 209 6.43 31.12 -19.90
C THR A 209 5.54 29.90 -20.01
N TRP A 210 5.13 29.53 -21.23
CA TRP A 210 4.19 28.42 -21.44
C TRP A 210 4.65 27.12 -20.76
N ASN A 211 5.93 26.77 -20.89
CA ASN A 211 6.46 25.55 -20.29
C ASN A 211 6.40 25.56 -18.73
N ALA A 212 6.37 26.74 -18.11
CA ALA A 212 6.22 26.92 -16.67
C ALA A 212 4.76 27.22 -16.24
N GLU A 213 3.80 27.26 -17.17
CA GLU A 213 2.39 27.32 -16.80
C GLU A 213 1.86 25.96 -16.37
N LEU A 214 0.77 25.96 -15.59
CA LEU A 214 0.01 24.75 -15.28
C LEU A 214 -0.37 24.02 -16.57
N TYR A 215 -0.28 22.69 -16.53
CA TYR A 215 -0.76 21.82 -17.60
C TYR A 215 -2.29 21.99 -17.77
N ASP A 216 -2.77 21.92 -19.01
CA ASP A 216 -4.12 22.37 -19.39
C ASP A 216 -5.27 21.86 -18.50
N PRO A 217 -5.31 20.57 -18.09
CA PRO A 217 -6.35 20.08 -17.18
C PRO A 217 -6.39 20.81 -15.83
N PHE A 218 -5.22 21.14 -15.27
CA PHE A 218 -5.13 21.89 -14.01
C PHE A 218 -5.41 23.37 -14.20
N LYS A 219 -4.94 23.94 -15.32
CA LYS A 219 -5.26 25.32 -15.70
C LYS A 219 -6.77 25.53 -15.86
N ALA A 220 -7.49 24.53 -16.35
CA ALA A 220 -8.95 24.59 -16.52
C ALA A 220 -9.72 24.58 -15.19
N VAL A 221 -9.18 23.97 -14.13
CA VAL A 221 -9.83 23.91 -12.81
C VAL A 221 -9.28 24.93 -11.81
N ALA A 222 -8.22 25.66 -12.16
CA ALA A 222 -7.69 26.75 -11.35
C ALA A 222 -8.77 27.84 -11.10
N GLN A 223 -8.89 28.31 -9.86
CA GLN A 223 -9.91 29.28 -9.46
C GLN A 223 -9.31 30.53 -8.80
N PRO A 224 -10.00 31.69 -8.87
CA PRO A 224 -9.72 32.82 -8.01
C PRO A 224 -9.78 32.38 -6.54
N GLY A 225 -8.70 32.60 -5.78
CA GLY A 225 -8.57 32.13 -4.39
C GLY A 225 -7.60 30.96 -4.21
N ASP A 226 -7.23 30.26 -5.28
CA ASP A 226 -6.07 29.35 -5.24
C ASP A 226 -4.78 30.16 -5.03
N LEU A 227 -3.81 29.57 -4.33
CA LEU A 227 -2.50 30.18 -4.09
C LEU A 227 -1.49 29.71 -5.14
N TYR A 228 -0.56 30.58 -5.51
CA TYR A 228 0.48 30.28 -6.49
C TYR A 228 1.84 30.65 -5.93
N PHE A 229 2.73 29.67 -5.86
CA PHE A 229 4.08 29.83 -5.36
C PHE A 229 5.09 29.35 -6.39
N ASP A 230 6.01 30.25 -6.76
CA ASP A 230 7.15 29.90 -7.58
C ASP A 230 8.28 29.41 -6.68
N LYS A 231 8.84 28.23 -6.96
CA LYS A 231 10.05 27.72 -6.33
C LYS A 231 11.23 27.74 -7.28
N THR A 232 12.42 27.78 -6.68
CA THR A 232 13.71 27.84 -7.40
C THR A 232 14.59 26.63 -7.14
N ARG A 233 14.09 25.64 -6.39
CA ARG A 233 14.73 24.39 -6.01
C ARG A 233 13.73 23.24 -6.13
N MET A 234 14.19 22.01 -5.85
CA MET A 234 13.29 20.85 -5.84
C MET A 234 12.18 21.02 -4.81
N SER A 235 12.55 21.29 -3.56
CA SER A 235 11.60 21.64 -2.51
C SER A 235 11.11 23.08 -2.64
N GLY A 236 9.83 23.32 -2.34
CA GLY A 236 9.27 24.67 -2.15
C GLY A 236 9.47 25.27 -0.76
N LEU A 237 10.08 24.52 0.15
CA LEU A 237 10.24 24.85 1.57
C LEU A 237 11.71 24.86 2.02
N TRP A 238 12.65 24.81 1.09
CA TRP A 238 14.09 24.71 1.37
C TRP A 238 14.68 25.89 2.16
N SER A 239 13.93 26.98 2.33
CA SER A 239 14.30 28.13 3.14
C SER A 239 13.06 28.79 3.75
N GLU A 240 13.22 29.35 4.95
CA GLU A 240 12.17 30.13 5.62
C GLU A 240 11.71 31.37 4.83
N LYS A 241 12.53 31.81 3.86
CA LYS A 241 12.26 32.96 2.98
C LYS A 241 11.48 32.58 1.72
N GLU A 242 11.16 31.31 1.53
CA GLU A 242 10.35 30.90 0.38
C GLU A 242 8.89 31.36 0.59
N PRO A 243 8.22 31.87 -0.47
CA PRO A 243 6.86 32.40 -0.35
C PRO A 243 5.84 31.43 0.25
N LEU A 244 5.96 30.13 -0.07
CA LEU A 244 5.11 29.09 0.52
C LEU A 244 5.35 28.97 2.02
N HIS A 245 6.60 28.98 2.47
CA HIS A 245 6.95 28.89 3.89
C HIS A 245 6.38 30.09 4.68
N GLU A 246 6.61 31.31 4.19
CA GLU A 246 6.07 32.53 4.81
C GLU A 246 4.54 32.49 4.92
N TYR A 247 3.86 32.06 3.85
CA TYR A 247 2.40 31.91 3.86
C TYR A 247 1.94 30.88 4.89
N LEU A 248 2.53 29.69 4.92
CA LEU A 248 2.11 28.62 5.83
C LEU A 248 2.29 29.02 7.30
N ARG A 249 3.39 29.71 7.62
CA ARG A 249 3.60 30.27 8.97
C ARG A 249 2.61 31.37 9.31
N ALA A 250 2.39 32.32 8.41
CA ALA A 250 1.47 33.43 8.65
C ALA A 250 0.00 33.01 8.76
N SER A 251 -0.39 31.97 8.01
CA SER A 251 -1.77 31.45 8.00
C SER A 251 -2.07 30.48 9.15
N GLY A 252 -1.06 30.02 9.89
CA GLY A 252 -1.23 29.04 10.97
C GLY A 252 -1.66 27.66 10.48
N LYS A 253 -1.46 27.34 9.19
CA LYS A 253 -1.81 26.04 8.62
C LYS A 253 -0.86 24.96 9.17
N GLN A 254 -1.42 23.82 9.54
CA GLN A 254 -0.69 22.77 10.25
C GLN A 254 -0.54 21.47 9.45
N THR A 255 -1.56 21.13 8.64
CA THR A 255 -1.55 19.91 7.84
C THR A 255 -1.38 20.21 6.35
N LEU A 256 -0.43 19.53 5.71
CA LEU A 256 -0.11 19.68 4.30
C LEU A 256 -0.38 18.37 3.56
N LEU A 257 -1.27 18.43 2.58
CA LEU A 257 -1.56 17.34 1.66
C LEU A 257 -0.73 17.53 0.38
N PHE A 258 -0.09 16.48 -0.11
CA PHE A 258 0.84 16.55 -1.24
C PHE A 258 0.38 15.71 -2.43
N ALA A 259 0.39 16.35 -3.61
CA ALA A 259 0.13 15.76 -4.91
C ALA A 259 1.11 16.32 -5.95
N GLY A 260 1.18 15.72 -7.13
CA GLY A 260 1.97 16.20 -8.26
C GLY A 260 3.23 15.39 -8.57
N VAL A 261 4.23 16.02 -9.20
CA VAL A 261 5.41 15.33 -9.74
C VAL A 261 6.72 16.04 -9.38
N ASN A 262 7.86 15.37 -9.32
CA ASN A 262 8.04 13.91 -9.26
C ASN A 262 7.94 13.41 -7.80
N THR A 263 7.33 12.25 -7.58
CA THR A 263 7.12 11.67 -6.23
C THR A 263 8.40 11.65 -5.40
N ASP A 264 9.50 11.12 -5.93
CA ASP A 264 10.80 10.95 -5.26
C ASP A 264 11.71 12.19 -5.31
N GLN A 265 11.29 13.28 -5.96
CA GLN A 265 12.11 14.49 -6.15
C GLN A 265 11.45 15.71 -5.56
N CYS A 266 10.71 16.50 -6.35
CA CYS A 266 10.11 17.75 -5.88
C CYS A 266 9.05 17.53 -4.80
N VAL A 267 8.24 16.47 -4.94
CA VAL A 267 7.23 16.11 -3.93
C VAL A 267 7.93 15.66 -2.64
N PHE A 268 8.75 14.61 -2.70
CA PHE A 268 9.48 14.10 -1.52
C PHE A 268 10.37 15.17 -0.87
N GLY A 269 11.08 15.98 -1.66
CA GLY A 269 11.90 17.07 -1.15
C GLY A 269 11.08 18.11 -0.38
N THR A 270 9.90 18.47 -0.90
CA THR A 270 9.00 19.39 -0.19
C THR A 270 8.41 18.76 1.07
N VAL A 271 8.03 17.47 1.02
CA VAL A 271 7.57 16.70 2.20
C VAL A 271 8.67 16.63 3.26
N SER A 272 9.92 16.41 2.87
CA SER A 272 11.06 16.30 3.78
C SER A 272 11.36 17.59 4.53
N ASP A 273 11.35 18.72 3.82
CA ASP A 273 11.48 20.01 4.47
C ASP A 273 10.24 20.31 5.33
N ALA A 274 9.03 20.04 4.84
CA ALA A 274 7.79 20.24 5.60
C ALA A 274 7.80 19.49 6.93
N TYR A 275 8.16 18.20 6.91
CA TYR A 275 8.34 17.37 8.10
C TYR A 275 9.39 17.96 9.04
N SER A 276 10.55 18.36 8.51
CA SER A 276 11.66 18.90 9.32
C SER A 276 11.28 20.22 10.00
N TYR A 277 10.45 21.03 9.35
CA TYR A 277 9.90 22.26 9.90
C TYR A 277 8.66 22.05 10.79
N GLY A 278 8.18 20.81 10.94
CA GLY A 278 7.12 20.43 11.89
C GLY A 278 5.69 20.55 11.37
N TRP A 279 5.47 20.49 10.05
CA TRP A 279 4.11 20.35 9.50
C TRP A 279 3.69 18.88 9.45
N ASP A 280 2.39 18.62 9.66
CA ASP A 280 1.85 17.28 9.47
C ASP A 280 1.76 16.99 7.97
N CYS A 281 2.45 15.95 7.53
CA CYS A 281 2.56 15.65 6.11
C CYS A 281 1.66 14.49 5.71
N VAL A 282 0.89 14.65 4.63
CA VAL A 282 0.07 13.59 4.05
C VAL A 282 0.32 13.52 2.55
N LEU A 283 0.86 12.41 2.07
CA LEU A 283 1.01 12.14 0.63
C LEU A 283 -0.24 11.45 0.10
N ILE A 284 -0.73 11.87 -1.07
CA ILE A 284 -1.82 11.19 -1.78
C ILE A 284 -1.21 10.40 -2.94
N SER A 285 -0.95 9.11 -2.73
CA SER A 285 -0.04 8.32 -3.58
C SER A 285 -0.43 8.29 -5.06
N ASP A 286 -1.70 8.01 -5.35
CA ASP A 286 -2.28 7.97 -6.70
C ASP A 286 -2.49 9.36 -7.33
N CYS A 287 -2.26 10.43 -6.57
CA CYS A 287 -2.17 11.81 -7.07
C CYS A 287 -0.72 12.26 -7.29
N THR A 288 0.24 11.33 -7.23
CA THR A 288 1.64 11.59 -7.54
C THR A 288 2.19 10.63 -8.59
N GLY A 289 3.29 11.00 -9.24
CA GLY A 289 4.00 10.08 -10.13
C GLY A 289 5.45 10.46 -10.32
N THR A 290 6.27 9.47 -10.72
CA THR A 290 7.66 9.72 -11.12
C THR A 290 8.09 8.92 -12.34
N MET A 291 9.12 9.42 -13.03
CA MET A 291 9.80 8.75 -14.15
C MET A 291 11.12 8.09 -13.73
N THR A 292 11.56 8.22 -12.47
CA THR A 292 12.86 7.69 -12.00
C THR A 292 12.94 6.15 -12.15
N GLY A 293 11.81 5.45 -12.05
CA GLY A 293 11.75 3.98 -12.06
C GLY A 293 12.43 3.36 -10.83
N ARG A 294 12.84 2.09 -10.92
CA ARG A 294 13.64 1.37 -9.89
C ARG A 294 13.03 1.33 -8.48
N GLY A 295 11.70 1.36 -8.37
CA GLY A 295 11.03 1.37 -7.07
C GLY A 295 11.06 2.73 -6.36
N ALA A 296 11.39 3.82 -7.06
CA ALA A 296 11.57 5.14 -6.44
C ALA A 296 10.27 5.70 -5.83
N GLN A 297 9.13 5.44 -6.46
CA GLN A 297 7.83 5.84 -5.92
C GLN A 297 7.53 5.09 -4.63
N GLU A 298 7.66 3.78 -4.66
CA GLU A 298 7.40 2.89 -3.54
C GLU A 298 8.32 3.19 -2.35
N LEU A 299 9.59 3.50 -2.62
CA LEU A 299 10.54 3.91 -1.57
C LEU A 299 10.17 5.26 -0.94
N ALA A 300 9.80 6.25 -1.76
CA ALA A 300 9.38 7.57 -1.26
C ALA A 300 8.10 7.45 -0.42
N GLU A 301 7.10 6.71 -0.90
CA GLU A 301 5.86 6.42 -0.18
C GLU A 301 6.13 5.69 1.13
N TYR A 302 7.00 4.66 1.11
CA TYR A 302 7.39 3.94 2.31
C TYR A 302 8.04 4.86 3.33
N GLN A 303 9.04 5.66 2.94
CA GLN A 303 9.72 6.59 3.86
C GLN A 303 8.76 7.60 4.47
N ILE A 304 7.86 8.16 3.67
CA ILE A 304 6.85 9.11 4.15
C ILE A 304 5.93 8.43 5.15
N SER A 305 5.39 7.25 4.81
CA SER A 305 4.43 6.53 5.66
C SER A 305 5.00 6.08 7.01
N GLN A 306 6.30 5.76 7.07
CA GLN A 306 6.90 5.23 8.29
C GLN A 306 7.47 6.31 9.20
N ASN A 307 8.00 7.39 8.62
CA ASN A 307 8.87 8.30 9.36
C ASN A 307 8.43 9.76 9.34
N MET A 308 7.69 10.20 8.32
CA MET A 308 7.53 11.63 8.03
C MET A 308 6.08 12.11 8.10
N GLY A 309 5.13 11.18 8.08
CA GLY A 309 3.71 11.48 8.15
C GLY A 309 2.88 10.32 7.64
N PHE A 310 1.88 10.62 6.82
CA PHE A 310 0.87 9.67 6.40
C PHE A 310 0.83 9.53 4.87
N VAL A 311 0.39 8.37 4.39
CA VAL A 311 0.12 8.13 2.97
C VAL A 311 -1.33 7.69 2.82
N THR A 312 -2.06 8.26 1.87
CA THR A 312 -3.43 7.87 1.54
C THR A 312 -3.62 7.83 0.03
N THR A 313 -4.82 7.53 -0.44
CA THR A 313 -5.19 7.55 -1.86
C THR A 313 -6.37 8.49 -2.09
N SER A 314 -6.56 8.95 -3.32
CA SER A 314 -7.70 9.77 -3.72
C SER A 314 -9.03 9.11 -3.34
N SER A 315 -9.11 7.77 -3.35
CA SER A 315 -10.33 7.03 -2.99
C SER A 315 -10.84 7.34 -1.57
N ALA A 316 -9.94 7.64 -0.62
CA ALA A 316 -10.30 8.01 0.74
C ALA A 316 -11.09 9.34 0.79
N PHE A 317 -10.86 10.24 -0.19
CA PHE A 317 -11.55 11.51 -0.29
C PHE A 317 -13.00 11.38 -0.78
N TYR A 318 -13.46 10.24 -1.31
CA TYR A 318 -14.86 10.09 -1.77
C TYR A 318 -15.63 8.95 -1.10
N LYS A 319 -14.97 7.91 -0.57
CA LYS A 319 -15.66 6.87 0.22
C LYS A 319 -16.46 7.49 1.38
N GLN A 320 -15.90 8.49 2.04
CA GLN A 320 -16.56 9.20 3.13
C GLN A 320 -17.82 9.98 2.69
N PHE A 321 -17.92 10.41 1.42
CA PHE A 321 -19.11 11.12 0.92
C PHE A 321 -20.31 10.19 0.76
N ALA A 322 -20.08 8.95 0.32
CA ALA A 322 -21.14 7.96 0.21
C ALA A 322 -21.75 7.66 1.58
N ASP A 323 -20.92 7.40 2.59
CA ASP A 323 -21.38 7.06 3.94
C ASP A 323 -22.09 8.24 4.64
N THR A 324 -21.64 9.48 4.40
CA THR A 324 -22.27 10.68 4.97
C THR A 324 -23.62 10.99 4.31
N MET A 325 -23.74 10.79 2.99
CA MET A 325 -25.02 10.90 2.28
C MET A 325 -26.01 9.80 2.71
N PHE A 326 -25.55 8.56 2.86
CA PHE A 326 -26.38 7.46 3.36
C PHE A 326 -26.83 7.70 4.81
N SER A 327 -25.98 8.27 5.67
CA SER A 327 -26.35 8.62 7.05
C SER A 327 -27.44 9.70 7.12
N GLN A 328 -27.35 10.77 6.32
CA GLN A 328 -28.36 11.83 6.29
C GLN A 328 -29.70 11.36 5.69
N LEU A 329 -29.67 10.49 4.67
CA LEU A 329 -30.87 9.85 4.14
C LEU A 329 -31.49 8.83 5.12
N SER A 330 -30.68 8.15 5.93
CA SER A 330 -31.17 7.18 6.93
C SER A 330 -31.90 7.84 8.10
N ILE A 331 -31.48 9.04 8.50
CA ILE A 331 -32.15 9.84 9.55
C ILE A 331 -33.49 10.39 9.04
N GLY A 332 -33.60 10.72 7.74
CA GLY A 332 -34.85 11.11 7.11
C GLY A 332 -35.86 9.96 6.96
N LEU A 333 -35.39 8.73 6.75
CA LEU A 333 -36.25 7.57 6.53
C LEU A 333 -36.74 6.90 7.83
N THR A 334 -36.01 7.04 8.94
CA THR A 334 -36.42 6.52 10.26
C THR A 334 -37.60 7.27 10.86
N CYS A 335 -37.81 8.55 10.53
CA CYS A 335 -39.02 9.29 10.92
C CYS A 335 -40.29 8.91 10.14
N LEU A 336 -40.17 8.22 9.00
CA LEU A 336 -41.31 7.84 8.15
C LEU A 336 -41.72 6.36 8.27
N LEU A 337 -40.91 5.52 8.92
CA LEU A 337 -41.14 4.07 9.02
C LEU A 337 -41.77 3.60 10.34
N GLN A 338 -42.19 4.49 11.23
CA GLN A 338 -42.97 4.13 12.44
C GLN A 338 -44.45 3.80 12.18
N LEU A 339 -44.88 3.60 10.93
CA LEU A 339 -46.30 3.39 10.59
C LEU A 339 -46.64 2.11 9.82
N CYS A 340 -45.72 1.18 9.55
CA CYS A 340 -46.10 -0.11 8.95
C CYS A 340 -45.27 -1.27 9.52
N GLY A 341 -45.99 -2.31 9.97
CA GLY A 341 -45.45 -3.46 10.69
C GLY A 341 -44.63 -4.43 9.84
N THR A 342 -43.62 -4.97 10.51
CA THR A 342 -43.00 -6.31 10.40
C THR A 342 -43.07 -7.06 9.05
N THR A 343 -41.90 -7.26 8.44
CA THR A 343 -41.43 -8.59 8.01
C THR A 343 -39.89 -8.61 8.05
N ALA A 344 -39.31 -9.52 8.84
CA ALA A 344 -37.88 -9.75 8.93
C ALA A 344 -37.38 -10.63 7.78
N LEU A 345 -36.22 -10.31 7.21
CA LEU A 345 -35.39 -11.15 6.35
C LEU A 345 -33.89 -10.86 6.64
N PRO A 346 -32.98 -11.79 6.35
CA PRO A 346 -31.95 -12.25 7.29
C PRO A 346 -30.63 -11.48 7.23
N THR A 347 -29.95 -11.51 8.37
CA THR A 347 -28.57 -11.09 8.61
C THR A 347 -27.56 -12.04 7.93
N GLU A 348 -26.38 -11.49 7.65
CA GLU A 348 -25.10 -12.12 7.29
C GLU A 348 -24.73 -12.15 5.80
N GLN A 349 -24.00 -11.10 5.40
CA GLN A 349 -22.69 -11.25 4.74
C GLN A 349 -21.84 -10.03 5.11
N LYS A 350 -20.87 -10.25 6.02
CA LYS A 350 -19.77 -9.30 6.23
C LYS A 350 -18.88 -9.35 4.99
N PRO A 351 -18.48 -8.21 4.41
CA PRO A 351 -17.41 -8.21 3.42
C PRO A 351 -16.13 -8.71 4.10
N LEU A 352 -15.53 -9.76 3.55
CA LEU A 352 -14.26 -10.30 4.01
C LEU A 352 -13.17 -9.22 3.85
N LEU A 353 -12.53 -8.87 4.97
CA LEU A 353 -11.35 -8.01 5.04
C LEU A 353 -10.23 -8.59 4.17
N LEU A 354 -9.77 -7.83 3.18
CA LEU A 354 -8.57 -8.14 2.40
C LEU A 354 -7.32 -7.88 3.25
N ASN A 355 -7.00 -8.78 4.18
CA ASN A 355 -5.73 -8.76 4.92
C ASN A 355 -4.91 -9.98 4.51
N GLY A 356 -3.86 -9.76 3.74
CA GLY A 356 -2.90 -10.76 3.30
C GLY A 356 -1.55 -10.08 3.03
N PRO A 357 -0.41 -10.70 3.37
CA PRO A 357 0.90 -10.04 3.46
C PRO A 357 1.30 -9.25 2.21
N LYS A 358 2.16 -8.23 2.35
CA LYS A 358 2.55 -7.27 1.29
C LYS A 358 2.96 -7.90 -0.06
N ASN A 359 3.59 -9.07 -0.05
CA ASN A 359 3.96 -9.81 -1.27
C ASN A 359 2.73 -10.33 -2.02
N VAL A 360 1.68 -10.67 -1.28
CA VAL A 360 0.47 -11.31 -1.76
C VAL A 360 -0.52 -10.31 -2.37
N GLN A 361 -0.61 -9.09 -1.82
CA GLN A 361 -1.35 -8.00 -2.49
C GLN A 361 -0.67 -7.55 -3.80
N ALA A 362 0.67 -7.58 -3.85
CA ALA A 362 1.43 -7.29 -5.07
C ALA A 362 1.15 -8.34 -6.17
N VAL A 363 1.06 -9.62 -5.81
CA VAL A 363 0.64 -10.71 -6.72
C VAL A 363 -0.74 -10.40 -7.31
N ARG A 364 -1.75 -10.17 -6.47
CA ARG A 364 -3.13 -9.87 -6.92
C ARG A 364 -3.18 -8.67 -7.87
N THR A 365 -2.46 -7.59 -7.54
CA THR A 365 -2.37 -6.39 -8.37
C THR A 365 -1.75 -6.68 -9.74
N LYS A 366 -0.70 -7.51 -9.80
CA LYS A 366 -0.08 -7.92 -11.08
C LYS A 366 -1.00 -8.81 -11.91
N LEU A 367 -1.78 -9.69 -11.29
CA LEU A 367 -2.78 -10.53 -11.97
C LEU A 367 -3.91 -9.69 -12.57
N GLN A 368 -4.37 -8.65 -11.87
CA GLN A 368 -5.37 -7.71 -12.36
C GLN A 368 -4.85 -6.92 -13.57
N HIS A 369 -3.63 -6.37 -13.48
CA HIS A 369 -3.02 -5.65 -14.61
C HIS A 369 -2.78 -6.52 -15.84
N ALA A 370 -2.49 -7.81 -15.63
CA ALA A 370 -2.30 -8.77 -16.72
C ALA A 370 -3.63 -9.33 -17.29
N GLU A 371 -4.78 -8.84 -16.82
CA GLU A 371 -6.12 -9.34 -17.15
C GLU A 371 -6.25 -10.85 -16.90
N ILE A 372 -5.53 -11.39 -15.91
CA ILE A 372 -5.70 -12.78 -15.45
C ILE A 372 -6.88 -12.81 -14.49
N ILE A 373 -6.98 -11.80 -13.63
CA ILE A 373 -8.21 -11.47 -12.91
C ILE A 373 -8.93 -10.38 -13.72
N PRO A 374 -10.21 -10.56 -14.11
CA PRO A 374 -11.10 -11.68 -13.80
C PRO A 374 -11.19 -12.75 -14.90
N THR A 375 -10.32 -12.74 -15.93
CA THR A 375 -10.52 -13.56 -17.13
C THR A 375 -10.29 -15.06 -16.90
N VAL A 376 -9.21 -15.44 -16.21
CA VAL A 376 -8.82 -16.84 -15.95
C VAL A 376 -9.44 -17.34 -14.65
N ILE A 377 -9.34 -16.53 -13.61
CA ILE A 377 -9.84 -16.84 -12.27
C ILE A 377 -10.59 -15.64 -11.70
N ASP A 378 -11.57 -15.89 -10.85
CA ASP A 378 -12.23 -14.84 -10.10
C ASP A 378 -11.26 -14.17 -9.12
N ASP A 379 -11.60 -12.95 -8.76
CA ASP A 379 -10.78 -12.16 -7.84
C ASP A 379 -10.69 -12.86 -6.48
N PHE A 380 -9.47 -13.11 -6.03
CA PHE A 380 -9.18 -13.74 -4.75
C PHE A 380 -8.02 -13.03 -4.07
N LEU A 381 -8.00 -13.09 -2.74
CA LEU A 381 -6.85 -12.67 -1.97
C LEU A 381 -5.95 -13.89 -1.81
N PRO A 382 -4.73 -13.90 -2.38
CA PRO A 382 -3.85 -15.02 -2.13
C PRO A 382 -3.49 -15.04 -0.62
N SER A 383 -3.01 -16.18 -0.12
CA SER A 383 -2.52 -16.34 1.25
C SER A 383 -1.07 -16.84 1.29
N LEU A 384 -0.56 -17.35 0.17
CA LEU A 384 0.82 -17.85 0.01
C LEU A 384 1.50 -17.15 -1.18
N THR A 385 2.83 -17.20 -1.22
CA THR A 385 3.61 -16.80 -2.40
C THR A 385 4.20 -18.02 -3.11
N LEU A 386 4.26 -17.92 -4.44
CA LEU A 386 4.65 -19.02 -5.34
C LEU A 386 5.96 -18.69 -6.08
N SER A 387 7.00 -19.45 -5.80
CA SER A 387 8.26 -19.43 -6.54
C SER A 387 8.27 -20.56 -7.58
N VAL A 388 8.47 -20.21 -8.85
CA VAL A 388 8.60 -21.16 -9.97
C VAL A 388 9.98 -21.00 -10.59
N LEU A 389 10.78 -22.07 -10.56
CA LEU A 389 12.19 -22.06 -10.95
C LEU A 389 12.45 -23.15 -12.00
N TRP A 390 13.07 -22.75 -13.10
CA TRP A 390 13.69 -23.63 -14.10
C TRP A 390 15.22 -23.57 -13.93
N SER A 391 15.94 -24.47 -14.61
CA SER A 391 17.40 -24.56 -14.57
C SER A 391 18.07 -23.21 -14.89
N ASP A 392 17.58 -22.49 -15.91
CA ASP A 392 18.17 -21.23 -16.39
C ASP A 392 17.23 -20.01 -16.28
N ALA A 393 15.99 -20.20 -15.79
CA ALA A 393 14.99 -19.15 -15.74
C ALA A 393 14.13 -19.19 -14.47
N LYS A 394 13.46 -18.08 -14.15
CA LYS A 394 12.51 -18.01 -13.04
C LYS A 394 11.33 -17.10 -13.33
N ALA A 395 10.16 -17.47 -12.83
CA ALA A 395 8.97 -16.65 -12.93
C ALA A 395 9.05 -15.44 -11.97
N LYS A 396 8.74 -14.24 -12.47
CA LYS A 396 8.76 -12.97 -11.76
C LYS A 396 7.49 -12.14 -12.06
N LEU A 397 6.32 -12.73 -11.88
CA LEU A 397 5.01 -12.06 -12.00
C LEU A 397 4.88 -11.20 -13.26
N GLY A 398 5.03 -11.83 -14.42
CA GLY A 398 4.87 -11.20 -15.74
C GLY A 398 6.16 -10.84 -16.46
N ASN A 399 7.31 -11.43 -16.10
CA ASN A 399 8.48 -11.40 -16.98
C ASN A 399 8.24 -12.26 -18.23
N THR A 400 8.97 -11.95 -19.31
CA THR A 400 9.00 -12.80 -20.51
C THR A 400 10.15 -13.81 -20.39
N ILE A 401 9.89 -15.09 -20.70
CA ILE A 401 10.88 -16.16 -20.74
C ILE A 401 10.79 -16.87 -22.09
N ASP A 402 11.94 -17.20 -22.67
CA ASP A 402 12.02 -17.85 -23.97
C ASP A 402 11.56 -19.31 -23.87
N PRO A 403 10.84 -19.85 -24.88
CA PRO A 403 10.31 -21.21 -24.82
C PRO A 403 11.38 -22.28 -24.57
N GLU A 404 12.63 -22.04 -24.98
CA GLU A 404 13.74 -22.97 -24.79
C GLU A 404 14.09 -23.21 -23.31
N ASP A 405 13.94 -22.19 -22.45
CA ASP A 405 14.22 -22.28 -21.02
C ASP A 405 13.08 -22.96 -20.23
N LEU A 406 11.95 -23.24 -20.88
CA LEU A 406 10.71 -23.73 -20.26
C LEU A 406 10.45 -25.21 -20.58
N GLN A 407 11.37 -25.89 -21.27
CA GLN A 407 11.19 -27.26 -21.75
C GLN A 407 11.14 -28.29 -20.61
N GLU A 408 11.95 -28.08 -19.57
CA GLU A 408 11.95 -28.93 -18.38
C GLU A 408 10.85 -28.49 -17.39
N GLN A 409 10.37 -29.43 -16.59
CA GLN A 409 9.39 -29.14 -15.53
C GLN A 409 10.04 -28.28 -14.45
N PRO A 410 9.40 -27.17 -14.02
CA PRO A 410 9.97 -26.30 -12.98
C PRO A 410 9.89 -26.93 -11.60
N SER A 411 10.82 -26.54 -10.71
CA SER A 411 10.64 -26.72 -9.28
C SER A 411 9.72 -25.64 -8.72
N ILE A 412 8.84 -26.05 -7.81
CA ILE A 412 7.85 -25.19 -7.17
C ILE A 412 8.13 -25.11 -5.68
N VAL A 413 8.18 -23.88 -5.17
CA VAL A 413 8.31 -23.63 -3.73
C VAL A 413 7.17 -22.71 -3.30
N LEU A 414 6.43 -23.14 -2.29
CA LEU A 414 5.40 -22.35 -1.63
C LEU A 414 5.97 -21.75 -0.35
N HIS A 415 5.80 -20.45 -0.19
CA HIS A 415 6.22 -19.73 1.01
C HIS A 415 5.00 -19.19 1.76
N ASP A 416 4.97 -19.45 3.05
CA ASP A 416 4.01 -18.84 3.97
C ASP A 416 4.61 -17.57 4.57
N ASP A 417 4.35 -16.45 3.89
CA ASP A 417 4.83 -15.12 4.28
C ASP A 417 3.95 -14.49 5.39
N THR A 418 3.02 -15.23 6.01
CA THR A 418 2.07 -14.68 7.01
C THR A 418 2.61 -14.65 8.44
N SER A 419 3.80 -15.21 8.72
CA SER A 419 4.39 -15.26 10.07
C SER A 419 5.66 -14.38 10.19
N PRO A 420 5.59 -13.22 10.89
CA PRO A 420 6.75 -12.35 11.12
C PRO A 420 7.77 -12.91 12.14
N ASP A 421 7.39 -13.93 12.92
CA ASP A 421 8.16 -14.42 14.07
C ASP A 421 8.86 -15.77 13.82
N GLY A 422 8.82 -16.29 12.59
CA GLY A 422 9.49 -17.54 12.19
C GLY A 422 9.11 -18.77 13.02
N ILE A 423 7.94 -18.73 13.67
CA ILE A 423 7.18 -19.93 14.00
C ILE A 423 6.28 -20.17 12.79
N HIS A 424 6.76 -21.00 11.86
CA HIS A 424 5.92 -21.53 10.78
C HIS A 424 4.87 -22.44 11.41
N SER A 425 3.58 -22.12 11.28
CA SER A 425 2.58 -23.15 11.51
C SER A 425 2.71 -24.10 10.33
N THR A 426 3.31 -25.27 10.55
CA THR A 426 3.33 -26.35 9.57
C THR A 426 1.89 -26.80 9.38
N SER A 427 1.15 -26.16 8.47
CA SER A 427 -0.10 -26.72 8.00
C SER A 427 0.29 -27.94 7.17
N ASP A 428 0.01 -29.15 7.65
CA ASP A 428 0.12 -30.41 6.89
C ASP A 428 -0.94 -30.49 5.77
N MET A 429 -1.28 -29.35 5.16
CA MET A 429 -2.22 -29.22 4.06
C MET A 429 -1.54 -29.55 2.74
N SER A 430 -2.20 -30.37 1.93
CA SER A 430 -1.79 -30.67 0.57
C SER A 430 -2.29 -29.58 -0.40
N TYR A 431 -1.37 -29.00 -1.18
CA TYR A 431 -1.70 -28.01 -2.20
C TYR A 431 -1.68 -28.62 -3.60
N VAL A 432 -2.49 -28.04 -4.50
CA VAL A 432 -2.58 -28.43 -5.91
C VAL A 432 -2.08 -27.28 -6.78
N VAL A 433 -1.09 -27.54 -7.63
CA VAL A 433 -0.53 -26.56 -8.56
C VAL A 433 -1.04 -26.86 -9.96
N THR A 434 -1.38 -25.80 -10.69
CA THR A 434 -1.84 -25.88 -12.07
C THR A 434 -1.10 -24.89 -12.95
N LEU A 435 -0.94 -25.21 -14.23
CA LEU A 435 -0.44 -24.30 -15.27
C LEU A 435 -1.45 -24.20 -16.41
N THR A 436 -1.84 -22.99 -16.79
CA THR A 436 -2.80 -22.76 -17.88
C THR A 436 -2.39 -21.65 -18.85
N ASP A 437 -2.81 -21.79 -20.10
CA ASP A 437 -2.65 -20.80 -21.18
C ASP A 437 -4.03 -20.30 -21.64
N PRO A 438 -4.44 -19.06 -21.29
CA PRO A 438 -5.70 -18.45 -21.71
C PRO A 438 -5.61 -17.77 -23.09
N ASP A 439 -4.44 -17.76 -23.72
CA ASP A 439 -4.20 -17.07 -24.97
C ASP A 439 -4.11 -18.06 -26.15
N ALA A 440 -4.28 -19.37 -25.95
CA ALA A 440 -4.20 -20.36 -27.02
C ALA A 440 -5.37 -20.26 -28.04
N PRO A 441 -5.12 -20.29 -29.38
CA PRO A 441 -3.83 -20.28 -30.07
C PRO A 441 -3.19 -18.89 -30.21
N SER A 442 -3.95 -17.81 -30.10
CA SER A 442 -3.43 -16.44 -29.99
C SER A 442 -4.34 -15.60 -29.11
N ARG A 443 -3.77 -14.60 -28.42
CA ARG A 443 -4.54 -13.69 -27.56
C ARG A 443 -5.66 -12.97 -28.30
N ASP A 444 -5.44 -12.61 -29.56
CA ASP A 444 -6.45 -11.95 -30.40
C ASP A 444 -7.60 -12.88 -30.82
N ASN A 445 -7.38 -14.19 -30.78
CA ASN A 445 -8.36 -15.20 -31.17
C ASN A 445 -8.22 -16.50 -30.36
N PRO A 446 -8.55 -16.48 -29.05
CA PRO A 446 -8.21 -17.54 -28.10
C PRO A 446 -9.21 -18.71 -28.21
N LYS A 447 -9.28 -19.33 -29.39
CA LYS A 447 -10.22 -20.43 -29.70
C LYS A 447 -10.00 -21.69 -28.89
N TRP A 448 -8.78 -21.91 -28.39
CA TRP A 448 -8.41 -23.08 -27.60
C TRP A 448 -8.31 -22.76 -26.11
N SER A 449 -8.59 -21.51 -25.73
CA SER A 449 -8.56 -21.08 -24.34
C SER A 449 -9.69 -21.70 -23.51
N GLU A 450 -9.43 -22.19 -22.30
CA GLU A 450 -8.11 -22.26 -21.66
C GLU A 450 -7.43 -23.61 -21.96
N MET A 451 -6.11 -23.61 -22.18
CA MET A 451 -5.33 -24.84 -22.37
C MET A 451 -4.70 -25.28 -21.03
N CYS A 452 -4.88 -26.54 -20.65
CA CYS A 452 -4.29 -27.14 -19.46
C CYS A 452 -2.87 -27.67 -19.77
N HIS A 453 -1.85 -27.04 -19.18
CA HIS A 453 -0.45 -27.39 -19.37
C HIS A 453 0.08 -28.33 -18.30
N TRP A 454 -0.38 -28.22 -17.05
CA TRP A 454 0.13 -29.05 -15.94
C TRP A 454 -0.86 -29.06 -14.77
N ILE A 455 -0.97 -30.20 -14.08
CA ILE A 455 -1.67 -30.34 -12.79
C ILE A 455 -0.82 -31.27 -11.92
N ALA A 456 -0.39 -30.77 -10.77
CA ALA A 456 0.35 -31.51 -9.76
C ALA A 456 -0.31 -31.36 -8.38
N SER A 457 -0.35 -32.44 -7.60
CA SER A 457 -0.84 -32.49 -6.22
C SER A 457 0.28 -32.77 -5.21
N ASN A 458 -0.06 -32.69 -3.92
CA ASN A 458 0.84 -32.97 -2.79
C ASN A 458 2.06 -32.03 -2.70
N VAL A 459 1.89 -30.76 -3.08
CA VAL A 459 2.91 -29.73 -2.85
C VAL A 459 2.81 -29.27 -1.40
N THR A 460 3.94 -29.17 -0.70
CA THR A 460 4.06 -28.70 0.69
C THR A 460 4.81 -27.36 0.78
N THR A 461 4.66 -26.64 1.90
CA THR A 461 5.35 -25.37 2.16
C THR A 461 6.79 -25.61 2.64
N ALA A 462 7.74 -24.78 2.18
CA ALA A 462 9.14 -24.89 2.61
C ALA A 462 9.33 -24.46 4.08
N GLN A 463 10.20 -25.17 4.81
CA GLN A 463 10.69 -24.77 6.14
C GLN A 463 11.99 -23.97 5.99
N ASN A 464 12.02 -22.69 6.42
CA ASN A 464 13.28 -21.93 6.46
C ASN A 464 13.89 -21.94 7.86
N THR A 465 15.18 -22.30 7.95
CA THR A 465 16.00 -22.17 9.16
C THR A 465 16.70 -20.80 9.17
N PHE A 466 16.69 -20.13 10.32
CA PHE A 466 17.15 -18.76 10.51
C PHE A 466 18.66 -18.54 10.23
N SER A 467 18.99 -17.38 9.64
CA SER A 467 20.29 -16.73 9.85
C SER A 467 20.10 -15.35 10.48
N ILE A 468 20.64 -15.20 11.69
CA ILE A 468 20.70 -13.97 12.46
C ILE A 468 21.76 -13.09 11.84
N LEU A 469 21.39 -12.07 11.04
CA LEU A 469 22.08 -10.79 10.82
C LEU A 469 21.32 -9.99 9.73
N PRO A 470 21.14 -8.65 9.87
CA PRO A 470 20.43 -7.85 8.87
C PRO A 470 21.40 -7.34 7.80
N LEU A 471 21.32 -7.91 6.59
CA LEU A 471 21.84 -7.32 5.37
C LEU A 471 20.71 -7.25 4.33
N PRO A 472 20.51 -6.11 3.65
CA PRO A 472 19.63 -6.04 2.51
C PRO A 472 20.39 -6.54 1.29
N GLU A 473 20.18 -7.79 0.88
CA GLU A 473 20.70 -8.25 -0.40
C GLU A 473 19.67 -9.11 -1.15
N PHE A 474 19.28 -8.59 -2.32
CA PHE A 474 18.66 -9.32 -3.40
C PHE A 474 19.58 -10.48 -3.81
N GLY A 475 19.14 -11.71 -3.57
CA GLY A 475 19.81 -12.91 -4.06
C GLY A 475 20.21 -13.84 -2.92
N LEU A 476 19.32 -14.80 -2.62
CA LEU A 476 19.73 -16.05 -2.01
C LEU A 476 19.45 -17.17 -3.02
N THR A 477 20.54 -17.84 -3.42
CA THR A 477 20.54 -19.24 -3.79
C THR A 477 20.22 -20.03 -2.53
N GLU A 478 19.09 -20.73 -2.49
CA GLU A 478 18.82 -21.74 -1.47
C GLU A 478 18.81 -23.11 -2.17
N GLN A 479 19.76 -23.96 -1.78
CA GLN A 479 19.61 -25.40 -1.98
C GLN A 479 18.67 -25.88 -0.89
N THR A 480 17.44 -26.22 -1.27
CA THR A 480 16.53 -26.96 -0.41
C THR A 480 16.94 -28.43 -0.40
N GLU A 481 17.35 -28.94 0.75
CA GLU A 481 17.44 -30.38 0.98
C GLU A 481 16.02 -30.98 0.83
N SER A 482 15.92 -31.99 -0.03
CA SER A 482 14.68 -32.72 -0.32
C SER A 482 14.24 -33.50 0.92
N THR A 483 13.18 -33.05 1.58
CA THR A 483 12.34 -33.94 2.38
C THR A 483 11.48 -34.79 1.44
N ASP A 484 11.56 -36.09 1.61
CA ASP A 484 10.96 -37.16 0.79
C ASP A 484 9.44 -36.92 0.55
N GLY A 485 9.05 -36.67 -0.70
CA GLY A 485 7.65 -36.41 -1.12
C GLY A 485 7.51 -35.31 -2.18
N GLY A 486 7.95 -35.57 -3.42
CA GLY A 486 7.77 -34.64 -4.55
C GLY A 486 6.32 -34.55 -5.05
N PRO A 487 5.99 -33.53 -5.88
CA PRO A 487 4.66 -33.37 -6.46
C PRO A 487 4.21 -34.61 -7.26
N GLU A 488 2.96 -35.04 -7.06
CA GLU A 488 2.34 -36.12 -7.81
C GLU A 488 1.56 -35.55 -9.00
N ASP A 489 1.96 -35.88 -10.24
CA ASP A 489 1.34 -35.33 -11.45
C ASP A 489 -0.02 -36.00 -11.75
N VAL A 490 -1.09 -35.21 -11.69
CA VAL A 490 -2.42 -35.60 -12.18
C VAL A 490 -2.50 -35.42 -13.70
N MET A 491 -1.84 -34.37 -14.21
CA MET A 491 -1.70 -34.10 -15.64
C MET A 491 -0.26 -33.68 -15.93
N GLU A 492 0.44 -34.48 -16.73
CA GLU A 492 1.87 -34.29 -17.05
C GLU A 492 2.18 -32.88 -17.56
N TYR A 493 3.36 -32.37 -17.20
CA TYR A 493 3.83 -31.06 -17.64
C TYR A 493 3.98 -31.01 -19.17
N LYS A 494 3.27 -30.07 -19.80
CA LYS A 494 3.44 -29.70 -21.21
C LYS A 494 4.12 -28.33 -21.26
N PRO A 495 5.31 -28.20 -21.86
CA PRO A 495 6.03 -26.95 -21.85
C PRO A 495 5.28 -25.82 -22.57
N PRO A 496 5.37 -24.58 -22.09
CA PRO A 496 4.99 -23.38 -22.83
C PRO A 496 5.61 -23.37 -24.23
N GLY A 497 4.78 -23.07 -25.24
CA GLY A 497 5.17 -23.20 -26.65
C GLY A 497 4.21 -22.45 -27.55
N PRO A 498 4.16 -21.12 -27.46
CA PRO A 498 3.25 -20.32 -28.28
C PRO A 498 3.54 -20.53 -29.77
N PRO A 499 2.50 -20.63 -30.64
CA PRO A 499 2.72 -20.81 -32.06
C PRO A 499 3.42 -19.60 -32.72
N PRO A 500 4.05 -19.77 -33.89
CA PRO A 500 4.60 -18.64 -34.64
C PRO A 500 3.53 -17.62 -35.00
N LYS A 501 3.88 -16.33 -34.95
CA LYS A 501 3.02 -15.19 -35.32
C LYS A 501 1.75 -14.99 -34.47
N THR A 502 1.74 -15.47 -33.22
CA THR A 502 0.60 -15.33 -32.31
C THR A 502 0.82 -14.32 -31.17
N GLY A 503 1.99 -13.67 -31.14
CA GLY A 503 2.34 -12.72 -30.09
C GLY A 503 2.76 -13.40 -28.79
N LYS A 504 2.68 -12.65 -27.69
CA LYS A 504 2.97 -13.14 -26.33
C LYS A 504 1.76 -13.88 -25.77
N HIS A 505 1.99 -15.07 -25.21
CA HIS A 505 1.00 -15.83 -24.45
C HIS A 505 1.29 -15.72 -22.97
N ARG A 506 0.23 -15.64 -22.16
CA ARG A 506 0.28 -15.75 -20.71
C ARG A 506 0.31 -17.23 -20.32
N TYR A 507 1.25 -17.59 -19.45
CA TYR A 507 1.27 -18.90 -18.81
C TYR A 507 1.08 -18.66 -17.31
N VAL A 508 -0.07 -19.08 -16.79
CA VAL A 508 -0.54 -18.74 -15.45
C VAL A 508 -0.42 -19.98 -14.56
N PHE A 509 0.36 -19.86 -13.50
CA PHE A 509 0.41 -20.82 -12.41
C PHE A 509 -0.59 -20.44 -11.33
N LEU A 510 -1.48 -21.36 -10.96
CA LEU A 510 -2.41 -21.20 -9.83
C LEU A 510 -2.22 -22.34 -8.83
N VAL A 511 -2.22 -21.99 -7.55
CA VAL A 511 -2.14 -22.92 -6.43
C VAL A 511 -3.48 -22.92 -5.72
N PHE A 512 -3.98 -24.12 -5.43
CA PHE A 512 -5.27 -24.32 -4.80
C PHE A 512 -5.14 -25.11 -3.49
N ALA A 513 -6.02 -24.79 -2.55
CA ALA A 513 -6.27 -25.55 -1.33
C ALA A 513 -7.69 -26.14 -1.34
N PRO A 514 -7.95 -27.26 -0.66
CA PRO A 514 -9.29 -27.82 -0.54
C PRO A 514 -10.21 -26.92 0.29
N LYS A 515 -11.43 -26.65 -0.20
CA LYS A 515 -12.46 -25.86 0.50
C LYS A 515 -12.79 -26.39 1.90
N ASN A 516 -12.69 -27.71 2.08
CA ASN A 516 -13.01 -28.38 3.34
C ASN A 516 -11.84 -28.40 4.33
N GLY A 517 -10.67 -27.85 3.97
CA GLY A 517 -9.48 -27.82 4.84
C GLY A 517 -8.95 -29.20 5.24
N THR A 518 -9.30 -30.26 4.50
CA THR A 518 -8.83 -31.62 4.80
C THR A 518 -7.35 -31.78 4.49
N THR A 519 -6.67 -32.58 5.31
CA THR A 519 -5.30 -33.05 5.10
C THR A 519 -5.25 -34.40 4.36
N ASP A 520 -6.41 -35.02 4.10
CA ASP A 520 -6.50 -36.28 3.36
C ASP A 520 -6.12 -36.11 1.88
N SER A 521 -5.67 -37.19 1.23
CA SER A 521 -5.34 -37.18 -0.20
C SER A 521 -6.54 -36.72 -1.05
N LEU A 522 -6.31 -35.71 -1.89
CA LEU A 522 -7.34 -35.14 -2.74
C LEU A 522 -7.64 -36.08 -3.93
N HIS A 523 -8.90 -36.52 -4.04
CA HIS A 523 -9.38 -37.24 -5.22
C HIS A 523 -9.68 -36.26 -6.36
N LEU A 524 -8.65 -35.83 -7.08
CA LEU A 524 -8.76 -34.87 -8.18
C LEU A 524 -9.24 -35.54 -9.47
N SER A 525 -10.19 -34.91 -10.16
CA SER A 525 -10.60 -35.31 -11.51
C SER A 525 -9.52 -34.94 -12.53
N LYS A 526 -9.11 -35.89 -13.36
CA LYS A 526 -8.21 -35.61 -14.50
C LYS A 526 -9.03 -35.07 -15.69
N PRO A 527 -8.69 -33.91 -16.26
CA PRO A 527 -9.30 -33.43 -17.50
C PRO A 527 -9.21 -34.47 -18.62
N GLU A 528 -10.30 -34.68 -19.38
CA GLU A 528 -10.31 -35.62 -20.51
C GLU A 528 -9.40 -35.16 -21.66
N ASP A 529 -9.25 -33.84 -21.83
CA ASP A 529 -8.37 -33.21 -22.81
C ASP A 529 -7.74 -31.94 -22.21
N ARG A 530 -6.64 -31.47 -22.81
CA ARG A 530 -5.98 -30.22 -22.42
C ARG A 530 -6.74 -28.99 -22.90
N GLN A 531 -7.37 -29.06 -24.08
CA GLN A 531 -8.14 -27.93 -24.62
C GLN A 531 -9.42 -27.71 -23.81
N HIS A 532 -9.71 -26.46 -23.45
CA HIS A 532 -10.84 -26.08 -22.60
C HIS A 532 -10.90 -26.86 -21.27
N TRP A 533 -9.74 -27.32 -20.76
CA TRP A 533 -9.67 -28.18 -19.58
C TRP A 533 -10.58 -29.42 -19.66
N GLY A 534 -10.82 -29.96 -20.87
CA GLY A 534 -11.64 -31.14 -21.07
C GLY A 534 -13.15 -30.92 -20.87
N THR A 535 -13.59 -29.68 -20.63
CA THR A 535 -15.00 -29.35 -20.38
C THR A 535 -15.88 -29.40 -21.65
N GLY A 536 -15.26 -29.42 -22.82
CA GLY A 536 -15.94 -29.38 -24.13
C GLY A 536 -16.69 -28.07 -24.43
N LYS A 537 -16.64 -27.08 -23.54
CA LYS A 537 -17.29 -25.77 -23.68
C LYS A 537 -16.27 -24.70 -24.01
N LYS A 538 -16.58 -23.84 -24.98
CA LYS A 538 -15.75 -22.67 -25.29
C LYS A 538 -15.73 -21.73 -24.09
N GLY A 539 -14.54 -21.46 -23.54
CA GLY A 539 -14.35 -20.64 -22.34
C GLY A 539 -14.37 -21.42 -21.02
N GLY A 540 -14.53 -22.76 -21.05
CA GLY A 540 -14.28 -23.59 -19.87
C GLY A 540 -12.78 -23.67 -19.57
N GLY A 541 -12.44 -23.59 -18.28
CA GLY A 541 -11.07 -23.37 -17.86
C GLY A 541 -10.75 -23.85 -16.45
N VAL A 542 -9.62 -23.37 -15.91
CA VAL A 542 -9.12 -23.77 -14.59
C VAL A 542 -10.13 -23.48 -13.48
N ARG A 543 -10.93 -22.41 -13.64
CA ARG A 543 -11.98 -22.01 -12.71
C ARG A 543 -13.04 -23.08 -12.50
N ASP A 544 -13.65 -23.56 -13.59
CA ASP A 544 -14.73 -24.55 -13.53
C ASP A 544 -14.21 -25.87 -12.96
N TRP A 545 -12.99 -26.24 -13.36
CA TRP A 545 -12.32 -27.44 -12.86
C TRP A 545 -12.05 -27.34 -11.35
N ALA A 546 -11.52 -26.21 -10.87
CA ALA A 546 -11.28 -25.99 -9.45
C ALA A 546 -12.58 -26.03 -8.63
N GLU A 547 -13.66 -25.42 -9.14
CA GLU A 547 -14.96 -25.47 -8.47
C GLU A 547 -15.50 -26.90 -8.37
N HIS A 548 -15.41 -27.68 -9.45
CA HIS A 548 -15.86 -29.08 -9.47
C HIS A 548 -15.10 -29.97 -8.48
N ASN A 549 -13.80 -29.69 -8.28
CA ASN A 549 -12.95 -30.42 -7.34
C ASN A 549 -12.99 -29.84 -5.91
N GLY A 550 -13.86 -28.85 -5.65
CA GLY A 550 -13.99 -28.25 -4.32
C GLY A 550 -12.72 -27.51 -3.87
N LEU A 551 -12.04 -26.84 -4.79
CA LEU A 551 -10.78 -26.15 -4.58
C LEU A 551 -10.97 -24.61 -4.51
N VAL A 552 -10.10 -23.93 -3.76
CA VAL A 552 -10.02 -22.46 -3.68
C VAL A 552 -8.61 -21.96 -3.97
N PRO A 553 -8.44 -20.88 -4.76
CA PRO A 553 -7.13 -20.36 -5.09
C PRO A 553 -6.48 -19.69 -3.88
N VAL A 554 -5.20 -19.99 -3.64
CA VAL A 554 -4.42 -19.50 -2.49
C VAL A 554 -3.10 -18.84 -2.88
N ALA A 555 -2.57 -19.12 -4.08
CA ALA A 555 -1.41 -18.42 -4.63
C ALA A 555 -1.41 -18.45 -6.16
N ALA A 556 -0.64 -17.55 -6.77
CA ALA A 556 -0.48 -17.48 -8.21
C ALA A 556 0.85 -16.85 -8.61
N ASN A 557 1.35 -17.23 -9.79
CA ASN A 557 2.45 -16.56 -10.47
C ASN A 557 2.22 -16.71 -11.99
N PHE A 558 2.86 -15.90 -12.82
CA PHE A 558 2.70 -16.02 -14.26
C PHE A 558 3.91 -15.48 -15.01
N ILE A 559 4.05 -15.93 -16.25
CA ILE A 559 5.06 -15.47 -17.19
C ILE A 559 4.41 -15.16 -18.54
N TYR A 560 5.11 -14.39 -19.36
CA TYR A 560 4.85 -14.34 -20.79
C TYR A 560 5.86 -15.22 -21.53
N SER A 561 5.45 -15.87 -22.61
CA SER A 561 6.38 -16.48 -23.56
C SER A 561 5.94 -16.17 -24.98
N GLN A 562 6.89 -16.13 -25.91
CA GLN A 562 6.69 -15.76 -27.31
C GLN A 562 7.58 -16.61 -28.19
N ASN A 563 7.08 -16.98 -29.38
CA ASN A 563 7.87 -17.70 -30.36
C ASN A 563 8.89 -16.75 -31.02
N ASP A 564 10.12 -17.19 -31.29
CA ASP A 564 11.09 -16.36 -32.00
C ASP A 564 10.63 -15.93 -33.40
N LYS A 565 9.76 -16.74 -34.03
CA LYS A 565 9.18 -16.46 -35.34
C LYS A 565 7.86 -15.71 -35.19
N GLN A 566 7.91 -14.38 -35.25
CA GLN A 566 6.74 -13.50 -35.23
C GLN A 566 6.22 -13.10 -36.60
#